data_AF-A0A960SBU4-F1
#
_entry.id   AF-A0A960SBU4-F1
#
_cell.length_a   1.000
_cell.length_b   1.000
_cell.length_c   1.000
_cell.angle_alpha   90.00
_cell.angle_beta   90.00
_cell.angle_gamma   90.00
#
_symmetry.space_group_name_H-M   'P 1'
#
loop_
_entity.id
_entity.type
_entity.pdbx_description
1 polymer ?
#
loop_
_entity_poly.entity_id
_entity_poly.type
_entity_poly.pdbx_seq_one_letter_code
_entity_poly.pdbx_strand_id
1 'polypeptide(L)'
;MIASLESLQNLVSNYGTYHNITTLGMIIVVILLIVSVYRMLKSFHPTMVVFVLGILTCGLFLYWVHNRNEPAFMTPAVEVVAGFLPKKGELREYETPK
;
A
#
# COMPACT_ATOMS: atom_id res chain seq x y z
N MET A 1 24.01 6.84 40.28
CA MET A 1 22.78 6.04 40.04
C MET A 1 21.58 6.91 39.67
N ILE A 2 21.36 8.07 40.30
CA ILE A 2 20.24 8.97 39.93
C ILE A 2 20.47 9.68 38.59
N ALA A 3 21.68 10.21 38.35
CA ALA A 3 22.04 10.84 37.07
C ALA A 3 21.95 9.91 35.84
N SER A 4 22.12 8.60 36.04
CA SER A 4 21.95 7.59 34.98
C SER A 4 20.49 7.25 34.69
N LEU A 5 19.55 7.59 35.59
CA LEU A 5 18.11 7.38 35.36
C LEU A 5 17.51 8.55 34.58
N GLU A 6 17.92 9.78 34.89
CA GLU A 6 17.51 10.98 34.16
C GLU A 6 17.97 10.96 32.71
N SER A 7 19.21 10.50 32.44
CA SER A 7 19.72 10.36 31.07
C SER A 7 18.93 9.33 30.25
N LEU A 8 18.49 8.23 30.87
CA LEU A 8 17.65 7.22 30.22
C LEU A 8 16.22 7.71 29.98
N GLN A 9 15.63 8.45 30.94
CA GLN A 9 14.31 9.05 30.75
C GLN A 9 14.32 10.09 29.62
N ASN A 10 15.36 10.92 29.55
CA ASN A 10 15.54 11.88 28.46
C ASN A 10 15.73 11.19 27.11
N LEU A 11 16.49 10.09 27.06
CA LEU A 11 16.69 9.32 25.82
C LEU A 11 15.38 8.69 25.33
N VAL A 12 14.62 8.04 26.20
CA VAL A 12 13.33 7.42 25.85
C VAL A 12 12.29 8.46 25.44
N SER A 13 12.20 9.58 26.18
CA SER A 13 11.30 10.69 25.85
C SER A 13 11.64 11.31 24.49
N ASN A 14 12.92 11.56 24.24
CA ASN A 14 13.39 12.09 22.97
C ASN A 14 13.14 11.11 21.82
N TYR A 15 13.45 9.82 21.99
CA TYR A 15 13.19 8.80 20.98
C TYR A 15 11.71 8.70 20.60
N GLY A 16 10.82 8.66 21.61
CA GLY A 16 9.38 8.65 21.37
C GLY A 16 8.90 9.91 20.65
N THR A 17 9.42 11.08 21.03
CA THR A 17 9.07 12.36 20.43
C THR A 17 9.52 12.46 18.97
N TYR A 18 10.76 12.05 18.65
CA TYR A 18 11.26 12.06 17.28
C TYR A 18 10.46 11.12 16.38
N HIS A 19 10.15 9.90 16.85
CA HIS A 19 9.37 8.95 16.06
C HIS A 19 7.97 9.50 15.72
N ASN A 20 7.31 10.14 16.70
CA ASN A 20 5.99 10.74 16.51
C ASN A 20 6.04 11.93 15.54
N ILE A 21 7.04 12.81 15.68
CA ILE A 21 7.21 13.98 14.79
C ILE A 21 7.53 13.54 13.36
N THR A 22 8.43 12.56 13.18
CA THR A 22 8.76 12.03 11.85
C THR A 22 7.54 11.38 11.20
N THR A 23 6.73 10.63 11.96
CA THR A 23 5.51 10.01 11.44
C THR A 23 4.49 11.05 10.99
N LEU A 24 4.25 12.09 11.79
CA LEU A 24 3.37 13.21 11.43
C LEU A 24 3.89 13.97 10.20
N GLY A 25 5.19 14.24 10.13
CA GLY A 25 5.84 14.86 8.98
C GLY A 25 5.66 14.04 7.70
N MET A 26 5.85 12.71 7.78
CA MET A 26 5.65 11.80 6.66
C MET A 26 4.20 11.80 6.16
N ILE A 27 3.22 11.80 7.07
CA ILE A 27 1.80 11.87 6.70
C ILE A 27 1.51 13.15 5.90
N ILE A 28 2.02 14.30 6.36
CA ILE A 28 1.83 15.58 5.67
C ILE A 28 2.47 15.54 4.27
N VAL A 29 3.70 15.03 4.16
CA VAL A 29 4.39 14.90 2.86
C VAL A 29 3.61 14.01 1.90
N VAL A 30 3.09 12.88 2.38
CA VAL A 30 2.27 11.97 1.57
C VAL A 30 0.99 12.66 1.08
N ILE A 31 0.30 13.40 1.95
CA ILE A 31 -0.91 14.15 1.56
C ILE A 31 -0.57 15.20 0.49
N LEU A 32 0.51 15.96 0.67
CA LEU A 32 0.95 16.96 -0.31
C LEU A 32 1.29 16.33 -1.65
N LEU A 33 1.93 15.16 -1.65
CA LEU A 33 2.25 14.41 -2.86
C LEU A 33 0.98 13.98 -3.59
N ILE A 34 0.00 13.40 -2.87
CA ILE A 34 -1.29 12.99 -3.44
C ILE A 34 -2.01 14.19 -4.08
N VAL A 35 -2.09 15.31 -3.37
CA VAL A 35 -2.74 16.54 -3.87
C VAL A 35 -2.00 17.09 -5.09
N SER A 36 -0.66 17.06 -5.08
CA SER A 36 0.16 17.50 -6.21
C SER A 36 -0.09 16.65 -7.45
N VAL A 37 -0.06 15.32 -7.31
CA VAL A 37 -0.35 14.37 -8.40
C VAL A 37 -1.78 14.57 -8.92
N TYR A 38 -2.77 14.72 -8.02
CA TYR A 38 -4.15 14.98 -8.42
C TYR A 38 -4.29 16.27 -9.22
N ARG A 39 -3.68 17.37 -8.77
CA ARG A 39 -3.68 18.65 -9.49
C ARG A 39 -3.00 18.54 -10.85
N MET A 40 -1.86 17.84 -10.91
CA MET A 40 -1.12 17.60 -12.14
C MET A 40 -1.98 16.82 -13.15
N LEU A 41 -2.60 15.72 -12.74
CA LEU A 41 -3.47 14.92 -13.62
C LEU A 41 -4.69 15.70 -14.11
N LYS A 42 -5.32 16.48 -13.22
CA LYS A 42 -6.48 17.30 -13.57
C LYS A 42 -6.15 18.41 -14.56
N SER A 43 -4.91 18.91 -14.55
CA SER A 43 -4.45 19.96 -15.47
C SER A 43 -4.44 19.52 -16.94
N PHE A 44 -4.28 18.22 -17.22
CA PHE A 44 -4.27 17.71 -18.59
C PHE A 44 -5.68 17.46 -19.11
N HIS A 45 -6.48 16.67 -18.38
CA HIS A 45 -7.87 16.41 -18.72
C HIS A 45 -8.63 15.88 -17.50
N PRO A 46 -9.85 16.35 -17.21
CA PRO A 46 -10.59 15.97 -15.99
C PRO A 46 -10.85 14.46 -15.89
N THR A 47 -10.99 13.75 -17.01
CA THR A 47 -11.20 12.29 -17.03
C THR A 47 -9.93 11.48 -16.70
N MET A 48 -8.73 12.06 -16.83
CA MET A 48 -7.47 11.34 -16.58
C MET A 48 -7.33 10.90 -15.12
N VAL A 49 -7.87 11.68 -14.19
CA VAL A 49 -7.91 11.32 -12.77
C VAL A 49 -8.66 10.01 -12.57
N VAL A 50 -9.87 9.90 -13.16
CA VAL A 50 -10.71 8.69 -13.06
C VAL A 50 -10.03 7.50 -13.71
N PHE A 51 -9.39 7.71 -14.86
CA PHE A 51 -8.64 6.66 -15.56
C PHE A 51 -7.49 6.10 -14.70
N VAL A 52 -6.67 6.97 -14.11
CA VAL A 52 -5.54 6.56 -13.26
C VAL A 52 -6.04 5.89 -11.97
N LEU A 53 -7.08 6.44 -11.33
CA LEU A 53 -7.73 5.78 -10.19
C LEU A 53 -8.29 4.41 -10.55
N GLY A 54 -8.87 4.27 -11.75
CA GLY A 54 -9.38 3.00 -12.27
C GLY A 54 -8.27 1.97 -12.42
N ILE A 55 -7.14 2.35 -13.02
CA ILE A 55 -5.97 1.46 -13.16
C ILE A 55 -5.42 1.05 -11.79
N LEU A 56 -5.24 2.00 -10.87
CA LEU A 56 -4.72 1.72 -9.54
C LEU A 56 -5.66 0.77 -8.77
N THR A 57 -6.97 1.03 -8.82
CA THR A 57 -7.99 0.20 -8.17
C THR A 57 -8.04 -1.19 -8.80
N CYS A 58 -7.94 -1.29 -10.13
CA CYS A 58 -7.89 -2.56 -10.85
C CYS A 58 -6.63 -3.36 -10.48
N GLY A 59 -5.46 -2.72 -10.46
CA GLY A 59 -4.21 -3.36 -10.04
C GLY A 59 -4.27 -3.86 -8.59
N LEU A 60 -4.84 -3.06 -7.68
CA LEU A 60 -5.03 -3.44 -6.29
C LEU A 60 -6.03 -4.60 -6.15
N PHE A 61 -7.12 -4.58 -6.92
CA PHE A 61 -8.11 -5.65 -6.99
C PHE A 61 -7.49 -6.96 -7.51
N LEU A 62 -6.70 -6.92 -8.60
CA LEU A 62 -6.00 -8.09 -9.12
C LEU A 62 -4.94 -8.62 -8.14
N TYR A 63 -4.18 -7.73 -7.50
CA TYR A 63 -3.25 -8.09 -6.43
C TYR A 63 -3.97 -8.82 -5.30
N TRP A 64 -5.16 -8.33 -4.93
CA TRP A 64 -5.97 -8.91 -3.88
C TRP A 64 -6.54 -10.28 -4.24
N VAL A 65 -7.09 -10.41 -5.45
CA VAL A 65 -7.56 -11.67 -6.04
C VAL A 65 -6.41 -12.70 -6.05
N HIS A 66 -5.22 -12.28 -6.46
CA HIS A 66 -4.04 -13.14 -6.52
C HIS A 66 -3.51 -13.54 -5.13
N ASN A 67 -3.60 -12.64 -4.13
CA ASN A 67 -3.15 -12.91 -2.77
C ASN A 67 -4.22 -13.58 -1.88
N ARG A 68 -5.45 -13.77 -2.38
CA ARG A 68 -6.59 -14.39 -1.66
C ARG A 68 -6.82 -13.83 -0.25
N ASN A 69 -6.48 -12.56 -0.02
CA ASN A 69 -6.61 -11.90 1.29
C ASN A 69 -7.93 -11.13 1.40
N GLU A 70 -8.98 -11.69 0.80
CA GLU A 70 -10.27 -11.06 0.55
C GLU A 70 -11.29 -11.30 1.68
N PRO A 71 -12.17 -10.32 2.00
CA PRO A 71 -13.25 -10.45 2.95
C PRO A 71 -14.33 -11.36 2.35
N ALA A 72 -14.94 -12.18 3.20
CA ALA A 72 -15.88 -13.25 2.82
C ALA A 72 -17.04 -12.79 1.93
N PHE A 73 -17.38 -11.49 1.92
CA PHE A 73 -18.44 -10.93 1.09
C PHE A 73 -18.06 -10.77 -0.40
N MET A 74 -16.77 -10.57 -0.73
CA MET A 74 -16.32 -10.34 -2.11
C MET A 74 -15.85 -11.60 -2.83
N THR A 75 -15.76 -12.72 -2.09
CA THR A 75 -15.41 -14.05 -2.60
C THR A 75 -16.17 -14.48 -3.86
N PRO A 76 -17.50 -14.29 -4.01
CA PRO A 76 -18.18 -14.73 -5.24
C PRO A 76 -17.78 -13.94 -6.49
N ALA A 77 -17.51 -12.64 -6.35
CA ALA A 77 -17.06 -11.81 -7.48
C ALA A 77 -15.61 -12.14 -7.86
N VAL A 78 -14.77 -12.40 -6.86
CA VAL A 78 -13.36 -12.73 -7.05
C VAL A 78 -13.18 -14.13 -7.60
N GLU A 79 -14.04 -15.11 -7.26
CA GLU A 79 -13.95 -16.46 -7.81
C GLU A 79 -14.15 -16.50 -9.34
N VAL A 80 -15.04 -15.64 -9.86
CA VAL A 80 -15.25 -15.46 -11.31
C VAL A 80 -14.01 -14.87 -11.99
N VAL A 81 -13.33 -13.91 -11.34
CA VAL A 81 -12.14 -13.26 -11.90
C VAL A 81 -10.87 -14.11 -11.69
N ALA A 82 -10.81 -14.89 -10.61
CA ALA A 82 -9.69 -15.77 -10.28
C ALA A 82 -9.50 -16.88 -11.32
N GLY A 83 -10.58 -17.30 -12.02
CA GLY A 83 -10.48 -18.23 -13.15
C GLY A 83 -9.66 -17.69 -14.34
N PHE A 84 -9.50 -16.37 -14.44
CA PHE A 84 -8.73 -15.72 -15.50
C PHE A 84 -7.25 -15.49 -15.13
N LEU A 85 -6.93 -15.50 -13.83
CA LEU A 85 -5.57 -15.22 -13.34
C LEU A 85 -4.81 -16.53 -13.09
N PRO A 86 -3.53 -16.63 -13.50
CA PRO A 86 -2.71 -17.81 -13.20
C PRO A 86 -2.58 -17.98 -11.68
N LYS A 87 -2.85 -19.19 -11.21
CA LYS A 87 -2.78 -19.51 -9.79
C LYS A 87 -1.32 -19.51 -9.34
N LYS A 88 -1.05 -19.03 -8.12
CA LYS A 88 0.29 -19.15 -7.51
C LYS A 88 0.68 -20.63 -7.48
N GLY A 89 1.64 -21.02 -8.31
CA GLY A 89 2.22 -22.38 -8.33
C GLY A 89 2.36 -23.02 -9.72
N GLU A 90 1.60 -22.59 -10.72
CA GLU A 90 1.58 -23.25 -12.05
C GLU A 90 2.85 -23.01 -12.89
N LEU A 91 3.60 -21.96 -12.57
CA LEU A 91 4.84 -21.61 -13.28
C LEU A 91 6.03 -22.52 -12.97
N ARG A 92 5.93 -23.43 -11.98
CA ARG A 92 7.03 -24.34 -11.62
C ARG A 92 7.02 -25.65 -12.39
N GLU A 93 5.96 -25.96 -13.14
CA GLU A 93 5.82 -27.26 -13.82
C GLU A 93 6.44 -27.28 -15.23
N TYR A 94 6.92 -26.14 -15.75
CA TYR A 94 7.55 -26.06 -17.08
C TYR A 94 9.07 -26.36 -17.07
N GLU A 95 9.69 -26.58 -15.90
CA GLU A 95 11.14 -26.87 -15.75
C GLU A 95 11.47 -28.34 -15.43
N THR A 96 10.65 -29.30 -15.84
CA THR A 96 11.05 -30.73 -15.84
C THR A 96 10.77 -31.40 -17.19
N PRO A 97 11.76 -31.46 -18.11
CA PRO A 97 11.68 -32.40 -19.22
C PRO A 97 11.67 -33.82 -18.66
N LYS A 98 10.68 -34.62 -19.09
CA LYS A 98 10.54 -36.06 -18.79
C LYS A 98 11.70 -36.87 -19.34
#